data_AF-X1MTN8-F1
#
_entry.id   AF-X1MTN8-F1
#
_cell.length_a   1.000
_cell.length_b   1.000
_cell.length_c   1.000
_cell.angle_alpha   90.00
_cell.angle_beta   90.00
_cell.angle_gamma   90.00
#
_symmetry.space_group_name_H-M   'P 1'
#
loop_
_entity.id
_entity.type
_entity.pdbx_description
1 polymer ?
#
loop_
_entity_poly.entity_id
_entity_poly.type
_entity_poly.pdbx_seq_one_letter_code
_entity_poly.pdbx_strand_id
1 'polypeptide(L)'
;MPIEFFRGTPLLVQLLILYYGLPPYGIRLSSFVAGILGLGLNSAAYQAEYFRGAIQSVSQGEIMAARAIGMSRFKAIMNIILPQMLRIVIPSWSNELIYTLKYSSVAYMIGAPELMAQAKFIAADNFRYFEVFLVVAFIYLIAVVVLSRILSLVEKRVRIPGLQMAQ
;
A
#
# COMPACT_ATOMS: atom_id res chain seq x y z
N MET A 1 7.34 11.77 -12.65
CA MET A 1 8.00 10.80 -13.54
C MET A 1 8.23 9.42 -12.87
N PRO A 2 8.82 9.30 -11.66
CA PRO A 2 9.00 7.99 -11.01
C PRO A 2 7.69 7.38 -10.50
N ILE A 3 6.77 8.20 -10.00
CA ILE A 3 5.47 7.75 -9.46
C ILE A 3 4.63 7.10 -10.56
N GLU A 4 4.56 7.73 -11.73
CA GLU A 4 3.81 7.25 -12.89
C GLU A 4 4.43 5.96 -13.45
N PHE A 5 5.74 5.78 -13.34
CA PHE A 5 6.40 4.53 -13.71
C PHE A 5 5.95 3.36 -12.83
N PHE A 6 6.02 3.52 -11.51
CA PHE A 6 5.65 2.44 -10.58
C PHE A 6 4.14 2.15 -10.57
N ARG A 7 3.30 3.16 -10.76
CA ARG A 7 1.83 2.98 -10.88
C ARG A 7 1.39 2.53 -12.27
N GLY A 8 2.17 2.86 -13.30
CA GLY A 8 1.88 2.56 -14.70
C GLY A 8 2.43 1.23 -15.19
N THR A 9 3.23 0.53 -14.38
CA THR A 9 3.79 -0.79 -14.72
C THR A 9 3.27 -1.87 -13.77
N PRO A 10 3.03 -3.11 -14.26
CA PRO A 10 2.58 -4.19 -13.39
C PRO A 10 3.61 -4.53 -12.31
N LEU A 11 3.14 -4.75 -11.07
CA LEU A 11 3.98 -5.18 -9.95
C LEU A 11 4.79 -6.45 -10.26
N LEU A 12 4.18 -7.41 -10.98
CA LEU A 12 4.89 -8.63 -11.38
C LEU A 12 6.12 -8.31 -12.25
N VAL A 13 6.00 -7.38 -13.20
CA VAL A 13 7.11 -6.98 -14.05
C VAL A 13 8.22 -6.32 -13.21
N GLN A 14 7.84 -5.48 -12.24
CA GLN A 14 8.79 -4.86 -11.31
C GLN A 14 9.56 -5.93 -10.51
N LEU A 15 8.88 -6.94 -9.98
CA LEU A 15 9.50 -8.05 -9.25
C LEU A 15 10.45 -8.87 -10.13
N LEU A 16 10.05 -9.18 -11.37
CA LEU A 16 10.88 -9.92 -12.32
C LEU A 16 12.15 -9.14 -12.69
N ILE A 17 12.04 -7.82 -12.90
CA ILE A 17 13.21 -6.96 -13.17
C ILE A 17 14.15 -6.96 -11.97
N LEU A 18 13.63 -6.77 -10.76
CA LEU A 18 14.46 -6.72 -9.54
C LEU A 18 15.19 -8.06 -9.29
N TYR A 19 14.53 -9.19 -9.52
CA TYR A 19 15.11 -10.49 -9.21
C TYR A 19 15.95 -11.08 -10.36
N TYR A 20 15.43 -11.07 -11.60
CA TYR A 20 16.08 -11.67 -12.76
C TYR A 20 16.84 -10.67 -13.65
N GLY A 21 16.46 -9.39 -13.64
CA GLY A 21 17.04 -8.37 -14.52
C GLY A 21 18.32 -7.70 -13.99
N LEU A 22 18.49 -7.64 -12.67
CA LEU A 22 19.65 -7.04 -12.01
C LEU A 22 20.95 -7.88 -11.97
N PRO A 23 20.92 -9.24 -11.93
CA PRO A 23 22.13 -10.05 -11.86
C PRO A 23 23.21 -9.81 -12.93
N PRO A 24 22.89 -9.55 -14.22
CA PRO A 24 23.88 -9.18 -15.23
C PRO A 24 24.70 -7.92 -14.89
N TYR A 25 24.17 -7.04 -14.03
CA TYR A 25 24.81 -5.81 -13.56
C TYR A 25 25.51 -6.00 -12.21
N GLY A 26 25.68 -7.24 -11.74
CA GLY A 26 26.36 -7.56 -10.48
C GLY A 26 25.50 -7.44 -9.22
N ILE A 27 24.23 -7.05 -9.34
CA ILE A 27 23.31 -6.91 -8.20
C ILE A 27 22.46 -8.18 -8.09
N ARG A 28 22.66 -8.94 -7.00
CA ARG A 28 21.89 -10.17 -6.72
C ARG A 28 21.08 -9.99 -5.45
N LEU A 29 19.75 -9.99 -5.61
CA LEU A 29 18.82 -9.91 -4.49
C LEU A 29 18.28 -11.31 -4.18
N SER A 30 18.07 -11.62 -2.90
CA SER A 30 17.25 -12.78 -2.54
C SER A 30 15.81 -12.54 -2.97
N SER A 31 15.04 -13.60 -3.24
CA SER A 31 13.63 -13.48 -3.63
C SER A 31 12.80 -12.72 -2.59
N PHE A 32 13.10 -12.92 -1.30
CA PHE A 32 12.49 -12.19 -0.20
C PHE A 32 12.79 -10.68 -0.24
N VAL A 33 14.06 -10.29 -0.44
CA VAL A 33 14.45 -8.88 -0.53
C VAL A 33 13.89 -8.22 -1.79
N ALA A 34 13.92 -8.91 -2.93
CA ALA A 34 13.30 -8.44 -4.16
C ALA A 34 11.78 -8.26 -3.99
N GLY A 35 11.13 -9.16 -3.26
CA GLY A 35 9.72 -9.06 -2.86
C GLY A 35 9.43 -7.79 -2.05
N ILE A 36 10.20 -7.55 -0.98
CA ILE A 36 10.08 -6.35 -0.13
C ILE A 36 10.28 -5.08 -0.95
N LEU A 37 11.34 -5.02 -1.77
CA LEU A 37 11.64 -3.84 -2.57
C LEU A 37 10.58 -3.59 -3.65
N GLY A 38 10.15 -4.62 -4.38
CA GLY A 38 9.15 -4.48 -5.42
C GLY A 38 7.80 -4.03 -4.87
N LEU A 39 7.29 -4.72 -3.83
CA LEU A 39 6.04 -4.35 -3.16
C LEU A 39 6.15 -2.97 -2.51
N GLY A 40 7.26 -2.69 -1.83
CA GLY A 40 7.51 -1.44 -1.12
C GLY A 40 7.60 -0.24 -2.05
N LEU A 41 8.34 -0.34 -3.15
CA LEU A 41 8.45 0.73 -4.16
C LEU A 41 7.12 0.96 -4.88
N ASN A 42 6.41 -0.12 -5.21
CA ASN A 42 5.08 -0.04 -5.80
C ASN A 42 4.11 0.71 -4.87
N SER A 43 3.99 0.25 -3.63
CA SER A 43 3.11 0.87 -2.64
C SER A 43 3.53 2.31 -2.33
N ALA A 44 4.82 2.61 -2.22
CA ALA A 44 5.31 3.96 -1.97
C ALA A 44 4.86 4.95 -3.04
N ALA A 45 4.78 4.54 -4.31
CA ALA A 45 4.28 5.38 -5.39
C ALA A 45 2.78 5.70 -5.24
N TYR A 46 1.95 4.73 -4.84
CA TYR A 46 0.54 4.97 -4.53
C TYR A 46 0.37 5.85 -3.29
N GLN A 47 1.17 5.60 -2.24
CA GLN A 47 1.14 6.41 -1.02
C GLN A 47 1.51 7.87 -1.29
N ALA A 48 2.54 8.14 -2.09
CA ALA A 48 2.91 9.50 -2.48
C ALA A 48 1.74 10.27 -3.12
N GLU A 49 0.90 9.59 -3.89
CA GLU A 49 -0.28 10.17 -4.54
C GLU A 49 -1.42 10.42 -3.59
N TYR A 50 -1.65 9.52 -2.62
CA TYR A 50 -2.62 9.76 -1.55
C TYR A 50 -2.23 10.99 -0.72
N PHE A 51 -0.95 11.14 -0.37
CA PHE A 51 -0.47 12.34 0.30
C PHE A 51 -0.62 13.58 -0.57
N ARG A 52 -0.28 13.51 -1.86
CA ARG A 52 -0.43 14.63 -2.80
C ARG A 52 -1.89 15.09 -2.86
N GLY A 53 -2.83 14.16 -3.01
CA GLY A 53 -4.26 14.46 -3.01
C GLY A 53 -4.73 15.07 -1.69
N ALA A 54 -4.28 14.53 -0.56
CA ALA A 54 -4.65 15.02 0.77
C ALA A 54 -4.09 16.42 1.09
N ILE A 55 -2.87 16.73 0.63
CA ILE A 55 -2.31 18.08 0.75
C ILE A 55 -3.13 19.06 -0.10
N GLN A 56 -3.52 18.65 -1.31
CA GLN A 56 -4.29 19.48 -2.24
C GLN A 56 -5.73 19.71 -1.78
N SER A 57 -6.30 18.83 -0.95
CA SER A 57 -7.64 19.00 -0.40
C SER A 57 -7.74 20.03 0.75
N VAL A 58 -6.62 20.45 1.34
CA VAL A 58 -6.62 21.48 2.40
C VAL A 58 -6.89 22.85 1.78
N SER A 59 -7.82 23.61 2.36
CA SER A 59 -8.28 24.86 1.77
C SER A 59 -7.19 25.93 1.83
N GLN A 60 -7.00 26.65 0.71
CA GLN A 60 -6.14 27.83 0.70
C GLN A 60 -6.61 28.90 1.71
N GLY A 61 -7.91 28.94 2.00
CA GLY A 61 -8.47 29.83 3.03
C GLY A 61 -7.94 29.53 4.43
N GLU A 62 -7.75 28.26 4.79
CA GLU A 62 -7.18 27.88 6.08
C GLU A 62 -5.72 28.33 6.21
N ILE A 63 -4.97 28.22 5.11
CA ILE A 63 -3.58 28.66 5.05
C ILE A 63 -3.52 30.19 5.17
N MET A 64 -4.37 30.92 4.44
CA MET A 64 -4.45 32.38 4.53
C MET A 64 -4.86 32.85 5.92
N ALA A 65 -5.86 32.21 6.54
CA ALA A 65 -6.30 32.51 7.90
C ALA A 65 -5.17 32.29 8.92
N ALA A 66 -4.45 31.18 8.81
CA ALA A 66 -3.29 30.90 9.66
C ALA A 66 -2.22 31.99 9.54
N ARG A 67 -1.97 32.49 8.33
CA ARG A 67 -1.03 33.61 8.10
C ARG A 67 -1.54 34.93 8.66
N ALA A 68 -2.83 35.22 8.55
CA ALA A 68 -3.43 36.44 9.06
C ALA A 68 -3.30 36.56 10.59
N ILE A 69 -3.34 35.44 11.31
CA ILE A 69 -3.12 35.40 12.77
C ILE A 69 -1.64 35.25 13.18
N GLY A 70 -0.70 35.48 12.24
CA GLY A 70 0.73 35.51 12.52
C GLY A 70 1.42 34.14 12.60
N MET A 71 0.81 33.05 12.13
CA MET A 71 1.52 31.76 12.09
C MET A 71 2.65 31.75 11.06
N SER A 72 3.82 31.25 11.48
CA SER A 72 4.90 30.91 10.55
C SER A 72 4.50 29.71 9.67
N ARG A 73 5.21 29.52 8.55
CA ARG A 73 4.92 28.42 7.59
C ARG A 73 4.91 27.08 8.29
N PHE A 74 5.92 26.88 9.14
CA PHE A 74 6.09 25.66 9.90
C PHE A 74 4.95 25.45 10.90
N LYS A 75 4.53 26.49 11.63
CA LYS A 75 3.39 26.41 12.55
C LYS A 75 2.09 26.07 11.82
N ALA A 76 1.84 26.67 10.66
CA ALA A 76 0.67 26.35 9.84
C ALA A 76 0.70 24.90 9.35
N ILE A 77 1.85 24.42 8.86
CA ILE A 77 2.00 23.02 8.43
C ILE A 77 1.75 22.06 9.59
N MET A 78 2.44 22.23 10.72
CA MET A 78 2.40 21.26 11.81
C MET A 78 1.06 21.23 12.55
N ASN A 79 0.38 22.37 12.68
CA ASN A 79 -0.82 22.47 13.50
C ASN A 79 -2.13 22.41 12.70
N ILE A 80 -2.10 22.71 11.40
CA ILE A 80 -3.32 22.79 10.56
C ILE A 80 -3.25 21.77 9.43
N ILE A 81 -2.24 21.86 8.56
CA ILE A 81 -2.19 21.05 7.33
C ILE A 81 -1.93 19.57 7.65
N LEU A 82 -0.89 19.27 8.43
CA LEU A 82 -0.45 17.91 8.72
C LEU A 82 -1.54 17.07 9.45
N PRO A 83 -2.17 17.56 10.54
CA PRO A 83 -3.21 16.78 11.22
C PRO A 83 -4.43 16.51 10.35
N GLN A 84 -4.81 17.46 9.50
CA GLN A 84 -5.94 17.29 8.56
C GLN A 84 -5.61 16.32 7.44
N MET A 85 -4.46 16.53 6.78
CA MET A 85 -3.95 15.65 5.73
C MET A 85 -3.86 14.20 6.22
N LEU A 86 -3.31 13.95 7.41
CA LEU A 86 -3.21 12.59 7.95
C LEU A 86 -4.58 11.92 8.10
N ARG A 87 -5.60 12.65 8.55
CA ARG A 87 -6.97 12.10 8.67
C ARG A 87 -7.60 11.80 7.30
N ILE A 88 -7.28 12.61 6.29
CA ILE A 88 -7.75 12.43 4.91
C ILE A 88 -7.08 11.22 4.24
N VAL A 89 -5.79 10.98 4.50
CA VAL A 89 -5.03 9.85 3.90
C VAL A 89 -5.41 8.50 4.52
N ILE A 90 -5.81 8.44 5.80
CA ILE A 90 -6.04 7.18 6.52
C ILE A 90 -6.95 6.20 5.77
N PRO A 91 -8.13 6.58 5.23
CA PRO A 91 -8.98 5.66 4.47
C PRO A 91 -8.29 5.08 3.23
N SER A 92 -7.51 5.88 2.50
CA SER A 92 -6.75 5.40 1.33
C SER A 92 -5.63 4.44 1.76
N TRP A 93 -4.94 4.75 2.87
CA TRP A 93 -3.93 3.86 3.45
C TRP A 93 -4.49 2.52 3.94
N SER A 94 -5.67 2.53 4.57
CA SER A 94 -6.35 1.30 4.95
C SER A 94 -6.58 0.37 3.75
N ASN A 95 -7.07 0.94 2.65
CA ASN A 95 -7.28 0.19 1.42
C ASN A 95 -5.96 -0.33 0.85
N GLU A 96 -4.91 0.50 0.86
CA GLU A 96 -3.58 0.12 0.37
C GLU A 96 -2.98 -1.05 1.16
N LEU A 97 -3.19 -1.13 2.47
CA LEU A 97 -2.76 -2.28 3.28
C LEU A 97 -3.47 -3.58 2.87
N ILE A 98 -4.77 -3.51 2.62
CA ILE A 98 -5.56 -4.65 2.14
C ILE A 98 -5.10 -5.07 0.74
N TYR A 99 -4.79 -4.12 -0.14
CA TYR A 99 -4.22 -4.39 -1.45
C TYR A 99 -2.87 -5.08 -1.34
N THR A 100 -1.94 -4.50 -0.57
CA THR A 100 -0.59 -5.03 -0.40
C THR A 100 -0.60 -6.46 0.13
N LEU A 101 -1.50 -6.79 1.06
CA LEU A 101 -1.68 -8.16 1.57
C LEU A 101 -2.08 -9.16 0.49
N LYS A 102 -2.95 -8.77 -0.45
CA LYS A 102 -3.34 -9.65 -1.57
C LYS A 102 -2.25 -9.72 -2.63
N TYR A 103 -1.64 -8.59 -2.95
CA TYR A 103 -0.60 -8.48 -3.97
C TYR A 103 0.73 -9.11 -3.55
N SER A 104 0.99 -9.29 -2.25
CA SER A 104 2.18 -10.02 -1.79
C SER A 104 2.22 -11.45 -2.32
N SER A 105 1.05 -12.05 -2.62
CA SER A 105 0.98 -13.37 -3.25
C SER A 105 1.78 -13.44 -4.54
N VAL A 106 1.84 -12.37 -5.33
CA VAL A 106 2.56 -12.32 -6.62
C VAL A 106 4.07 -12.57 -6.45
N ALA A 107 4.63 -12.30 -5.28
CA ALA A 107 6.05 -12.55 -4.98
C ALA A 107 6.43 -14.04 -5.09
N TYR A 108 5.48 -14.97 -5.01
CA TYR A 108 5.73 -16.39 -5.26
C TYR A 108 6.34 -16.65 -6.66
N MET A 109 6.06 -15.78 -7.64
CA MET A 109 6.56 -15.92 -9.01
C MET A 109 8.07 -15.74 -9.14
N ILE A 110 8.70 -15.08 -8.15
CA ILE A 110 10.16 -14.99 -8.03
C ILE A 110 10.72 -15.97 -6.98
N GLY A 111 9.91 -16.92 -6.52
CA GLY A 111 10.30 -17.89 -5.50
C GLY A 111 10.41 -17.29 -4.09
N ALA A 112 9.69 -16.20 -3.80
CA ALA A 112 9.63 -15.68 -2.44
C ALA A 112 8.80 -16.62 -1.55
N PRO A 113 9.24 -16.93 -0.32
CA PRO A 113 8.51 -17.81 0.58
C PRO A 113 7.31 -17.07 1.18
N GLU A 114 6.14 -17.20 0.54
CA GLU A 114 4.86 -16.71 1.06
C GLU A 114 3.76 -17.79 0.98
N LEU A 115 2.51 -17.43 1.31
CA LEU A 115 1.40 -18.38 1.45
C LEU A 115 1.10 -19.15 0.15
N MET A 116 1.09 -18.49 -1.00
CA MET A 116 0.86 -19.11 -2.30
C MET A 116 2.01 -20.06 -2.71
N ALA A 117 3.25 -19.75 -2.32
CA ALA A 117 4.40 -20.63 -2.50
C ALA A 117 4.20 -21.94 -1.73
N GLN A 118 3.82 -21.86 -0.45
CA GLN A 118 3.51 -23.03 0.37
C GLN A 118 2.35 -23.86 -0.21
N ALA A 119 1.31 -23.18 -0.68
CA ALA A 119 0.19 -23.82 -1.35
C ALA A 119 0.62 -24.60 -2.60
N LYS A 120 1.45 -23.99 -3.45
CA LYS A 120 2.01 -24.62 -4.64
C LYS A 120 2.84 -25.87 -4.30
N PHE A 121 3.66 -25.81 -3.24
CA PHE A 121 4.44 -26.97 -2.80
C PHE A 121 3.53 -28.12 -2.34
N ILE A 122 2.57 -27.85 -1.46
CA ILE A 122 1.64 -28.87 -0.95
C ILE A 122 0.78 -29.46 -2.07
N ALA A 123 0.26 -28.61 -2.97
CA ALA A 123 -0.57 -29.05 -4.08
C ALA A 123 0.21 -29.88 -5.11
N ALA A 124 1.49 -29.59 -5.32
CA ALA A 124 2.35 -30.37 -6.21
C ALA A 124 2.71 -31.73 -5.62
N ASP A 125 2.84 -31.82 -4.29
CA ASP A 125 3.17 -33.06 -3.58
C ASP A 125 1.98 -34.04 -3.59
N ASN A 126 0.76 -33.55 -3.35
CA ASN A 126 -0.43 -34.39 -3.23
C ASN A 126 -1.37 -34.38 -4.45
N PHE A 127 -1.08 -33.56 -5.47
CA PHE A 127 -1.90 -33.32 -6.67
C PHE A 127 -3.31 -32.77 -6.43
N ARG A 128 -3.62 -32.26 -5.22
CA ARG A 128 -4.93 -31.74 -4.82
C ARG A 128 -4.99 -30.21 -4.93
N TYR A 129 -4.77 -29.71 -6.13
CA TYR A 129 -4.70 -28.27 -6.40
C TYR A 129 -5.98 -27.52 -6.02
N PHE A 130 -7.15 -28.10 -6.30
CA PHE A 130 -8.43 -27.45 -6.05
C PHE A 130 -8.65 -27.19 -4.56
N GLU A 131 -8.49 -28.22 -3.72
CA GLU A 131 -8.71 -28.11 -2.28
C GLU A 131 -7.68 -27.22 -1.59
N VAL A 132 -6.40 -27.34 -1.99
CA VAL A 132 -5.34 -26.50 -1.42
C VAL A 132 -5.58 -25.02 -1.76
N PHE A 133 -5.94 -24.69 -3.00
CA PHE A 133 -6.24 -23.31 -3.38
C PHE A 133 -7.53 -22.78 -2.75
N LEU A 134 -8.54 -23.63 -2.52
CA LEU A 134 -9.71 -23.23 -1.71
C LEU A 134 -9.30 -22.84 -0.29
N VAL A 135 -8.48 -23.65 0.38
CA VAL A 135 -8.00 -23.33 1.74
C VAL A 135 -7.24 -22.01 1.76
N VAL A 136 -6.36 -21.78 0.78
CA VAL A 136 -5.61 -20.52 0.66
C VAL A 136 -6.53 -19.32 0.42
N ALA A 137 -7.55 -19.48 -0.42
CA ALA A 137 -8.56 -18.44 -0.65
C ALA A 137 -9.30 -18.10 0.66
N PHE A 138 -9.66 -19.10 1.46
CA PHE A 138 -10.25 -18.90 2.78
C PHE A 138 -9.30 -18.19 3.75
N ILE A 139 -8.01 -18.56 3.78
CA ILE A 139 -7.01 -17.89 4.63
C ILE A 139 -6.89 -16.41 4.24
N TYR A 140 -6.74 -16.10 2.95
CA TYR A 140 -6.69 -14.71 2.47
C TYR A 140 -7.97 -13.96 2.81
N LEU A 141 -9.14 -14.57 2.63
CA LEU A 141 -10.43 -13.95 2.97
C LEU A 141 -10.52 -13.61 4.46
N ILE A 142 -10.16 -14.54 5.34
CA ILE A 142 -10.14 -14.31 6.79
C ILE A 142 -9.18 -13.17 7.14
N ALA A 143 -7.96 -13.21 6.59
CA ALA A 143 -6.96 -12.17 6.83
C ALA A 143 -7.46 -10.78 6.39
N VAL A 144 -8.08 -10.69 5.20
CA VAL A 144 -8.68 -9.46 4.69
C VAL A 144 -9.83 -8.99 5.58
N VAL A 145 -10.75 -9.88 5.98
CA VAL A 145 -11.89 -9.50 6.83
C VAL A 145 -11.43 -8.98 8.19
N VAL A 146 -10.46 -9.66 8.82
CA VAL A 146 -9.88 -9.23 10.10
C VAL A 146 -9.19 -7.89 9.96
N LEU A 147 -8.33 -7.73 8.95
CA LEU A 147 -7.61 -6.49 8.69
C LEU A 147 -8.58 -5.33 8.40
N SER A 148 -9.55 -5.54 7.51
CA SER A 148 -10.59 -4.55 7.19
C SER A 148 -11.38 -4.11 8.43
N ARG A 149 -11.73 -5.04 9.33
CA ARG A 149 -12.41 -4.69 10.58
C ARG A 149 -11.53 -3.81 11.47
N ILE A 150 -10.26 -4.19 11.67
CA ILE A 150 -9.30 -3.39 12.46
C ILE A 150 -9.16 -1.99 11.87
N LEU A 151 -8.97 -1.88 10.56
CA LEU A 151 -8.81 -0.60 9.86
C LEU A 151 -10.08 0.25 9.93
N SER A 152 -11.26 -0.36 9.83
CA SER A 152 -12.55 0.35 9.99
C SER A 152 -12.71 1.00 11.37
N LEU A 153 -12.15 0.39 12.42
CA LEU A 153 -12.17 0.99 13.76
C LEU A 153 -11.26 2.22 13.84
N VAL A 154 -10.09 2.16 13.18
CA VAL A 154 -9.18 3.30 13.06
C VAL A 154 -9.85 4.44 12.29
N GLU A 155 -10.45 4.15 11.14
CA GLU A 155 -11.17 5.13 10.32
C GLU A 155 -12.31 5.81 11.08
N LYS A 156 -13.14 5.04 11.79
CA LYS A 156 -14.24 5.59 12.61
C LYS A 156 -13.72 6.54 13.69
N ARG A 157 -12.57 6.25 14.28
CA ARG A 157 -11.96 7.10 15.33
C ARG A 157 -11.43 8.43 14.79
N VAL A 158 -10.96 8.45 13.55
CA VAL A 158 -10.37 9.66 12.93
C VAL A 158 -11.33 10.44 12.05
N ARG A 159 -12.54 9.90 11.82
CA ARG A 159 -13.56 10.51 10.97
C ARG A 159 -13.86 11.94 11.42
N ILE A 160 -13.77 12.89 10.50
CA ILE A 160 -14.12 14.29 10.74
C ILE A 160 -15.59 14.51 10.35
N PRO A 161 -16.50 14.85 11.27
CA PRO A 161 -17.87 15.23 10.91
C PRO A 161 -17.85 16.49 10.05
N GLY A 162 -18.54 16.47 8.90
CA GLY A 162 -18.73 17.65 8.03
C GLY A 162 -17.73 17.83 6.88
N LEU A 163 -16.61 17.10 6.85
CA LEU A 163 -15.76 16.98 5.66
C LEU A 163 -16.36 15.91 4.75
N GLN A 164 -17.27 16.30 3.86
CA GLN A 164 -17.68 15.45 2.74
C GLN A 164 -16.47 15.30 1.82
N MET A 165 -15.77 14.18 1.94
CA MET A 165 -14.87 13.71 0.88
C MET A 165 -15.77 13.47 -0.32
N ALA A 166 -15.73 14.36 -1.31
CA ALA A 166 -16.41 14.16 -2.58
C ALA A 166 -15.99 12.79 -3.12
N GLN A 167 -16.96 11.88 -3.20
CA GLN A 167 -16.79 10.55 -3.78
C GLN A 167 -16.74 10.66 -5.31
#